data_AF-A0A848ZA90-F1
#
_entry.id   AF-A0A848ZA90-F1
#
_cell.length_a   1.000
_cell.length_b   1.000
_cell.length_c   1.000
_cell.angle_alpha   90.00
_cell.angle_beta   90.00
_cell.angle_gamma   90.00
#
_symmetry.space_group_name_H-M   'P 1'
#
loop_
_entity.id
_entity.type
_entity.pdbx_description
1 polymer ?
#
loop_
_entity_poly.entity_id
_entity_poly.type
_entity_poly.pdbx_seq_one_letter_code
_entity_poly.pdbx_strand_id
1 'polypeptide(L)'
;MAIRGFTLLGVVVAAALLVLPAAAGEEAPNPDEYAVIDAGKVDFAGAAYYRKCASVTARVAQAGEEIVTIVDGTQETRNVANAGDYVVRNPGGEEYIVEKAKFEGRYALVAGTTDTYLPSGPPVMAVPLAENVRFLAPWGEEQFINAGGFLLNNAGDIYGIQKREFLETYANSTAQGEFLGEGGCGRP
;
A
#
# COMPACT_ATOMS: atom_id res chain seq x y z
N MET A 1 -57.71 -27.08 -34.68
CA MET A 1 -56.41 -26.43 -34.42
C MET A 1 -56.62 -25.43 -33.31
N ALA A 2 -56.33 -25.80 -32.06
CA ALA A 2 -56.42 -24.91 -30.91
C ALA A 2 -55.35 -25.36 -29.90
N ILE A 3 -54.39 -24.47 -29.71
CA ILE A 3 -53.13 -24.68 -28.99
C ILE A 3 -53.39 -24.52 -27.49
N ARG A 4 -52.84 -25.45 -26.71
CA ARG A 4 -52.82 -25.46 -25.25
C ARG A 4 -52.03 -24.24 -24.73
N GLY A 5 -52.65 -23.40 -23.90
CA GLY A 5 -51.95 -22.36 -23.14
C GLY A 5 -51.66 -22.86 -21.72
N PHE A 6 -50.39 -23.14 -21.43
CA PHE A 6 -49.89 -23.50 -20.11
C PHE A 6 -49.40 -22.21 -19.44
N THR A 7 -50.03 -21.80 -18.35
CA THR A 7 -49.63 -20.60 -17.59
C THR A 7 -48.46 -20.97 -16.67
N LEU A 8 -47.26 -20.46 -16.96
CA LEU A 8 -46.11 -20.57 -16.06
C LEU A 8 -46.24 -19.50 -14.96
N LEU A 9 -46.43 -19.94 -13.71
CA LEU A 9 -46.32 -19.08 -12.54
C LEU A 9 -44.83 -18.79 -12.28
N GLY A 10 -44.39 -17.57 -12.56
CA GLY A 10 -43.02 -17.13 -12.26
C GLY A 10 -42.83 -16.98 -10.76
N VAL A 11 -41.94 -17.78 -10.18
CA VAL A 11 -41.45 -17.59 -8.82
C VAL A 11 -40.39 -16.51 -8.86
N VAL A 12 -40.70 -15.33 -8.32
CA VAL A 12 -39.72 -14.26 -8.07
C VAL A 12 -38.97 -14.62 -6.79
N VAL A 13 -37.72 -15.06 -6.91
CA VAL A 13 -36.82 -15.20 -5.77
C VAL A 13 -36.28 -13.81 -5.45
N ALA A 14 -36.82 -13.17 -4.41
CA ALA A 14 -36.23 -11.97 -3.85
C ALA A 14 -34.91 -12.35 -3.17
N ALA A 15 -33.78 -12.03 -3.79
CA ALA A 15 -32.49 -12.05 -3.13
C ALA A 15 -32.50 -10.97 -2.03
N ALA A 16 -32.65 -11.39 -0.78
CA ALA A 16 -32.43 -10.52 0.35
C ALA A 16 -30.93 -10.17 0.38
N LEU A 17 -30.61 -8.91 0.07
CA LEU A 17 -29.29 -8.35 0.25
C LEU A 17 -29.03 -8.30 1.77
N LEU A 18 -28.34 -9.32 2.30
CA LEU A 18 -27.80 -9.29 3.65
C LEU A 18 -26.72 -8.21 3.67
N VAL A 19 -27.10 -7.01 4.12
CA VAL A 19 -26.14 -5.99 4.54
C VAL A 19 -25.48 -6.53 5.79
N LEU A 20 -24.31 -7.17 5.62
CA LEU A 20 -23.44 -7.48 6.73
C LEU A 20 -23.08 -6.16 7.41
N PRO A 21 -23.08 -6.07 8.75
CA PRO A 21 -22.51 -4.91 9.41
C PRO A 21 -21.05 -4.80 8.97
N ALA A 22 -20.62 -3.59 8.61
CA ALA A 22 -19.20 -3.29 8.46
C ALA A 22 -18.48 -3.87 9.68
N ALA A 23 -17.47 -4.71 9.44
CA ALA A 23 -16.58 -5.15 10.52
C ALA A 23 -16.19 -3.90 11.31
N ALA A 24 -16.27 -3.97 12.65
CA ALA A 24 -15.92 -2.88 13.53
C ALA A 24 -14.56 -2.30 13.08
N GLY A 25 -14.59 -1.14 12.43
CA GLY A 25 -13.41 -0.52 11.88
C GLY A 25 -12.51 -0.14 13.04
N GLU A 26 -11.29 -0.67 13.06
CA GLU A 26 -10.25 -0.20 13.96
C GLU A 26 -10.04 1.30 13.73
N GLU A 27 -10.05 2.04 14.84
CA GLU A 27 -10.17 3.49 14.88
C GLU A 27 -8.97 4.18 14.21
N ALA A 28 -9.24 5.25 13.47
CA ALA A 28 -8.17 6.08 12.90
C ALA A 28 -7.28 6.64 14.04
N PRO A 29 -5.99 6.89 13.80
CA PRO A 29 -5.11 7.42 14.83
C PRO A 29 -5.61 8.77 15.36
N ASN A 30 -5.52 8.98 16.68
CA ASN A 30 -5.83 10.25 17.32
C ASN A 30 -4.78 11.30 16.89
N PRO A 31 -5.14 12.33 16.11
CA PRO A 31 -4.17 13.26 15.53
C PRO A 31 -3.46 14.13 16.56
N ASP A 32 -4.01 14.28 17.76
CA ASP A 32 -3.43 15.07 18.85
C ASP A 32 -2.21 14.37 19.50
N GLU A 33 -1.99 13.08 19.21
CA GLU A 33 -0.84 12.30 19.70
C GLU A 33 0.38 12.38 18.76
N TYR A 34 0.27 13.11 17.64
CA TYR A 34 1.29 13.18 16.60
C TYR A 34 1.83 14.60 16.45
N ALA A 35 3.15 14.73 16.46
CA ALA A 35 3.83 15.99 16.17
C ALA A 35 3.65 16.36 14.69
N VAL A 36 3.24 17.59 14.42
CA VAL A 36 3.13 18.08 13.03
C VAL A 36 4.50 18.46 12.52
N ILE A 37 4.89 17.89 11.38
CA ILE A 37 6.15 18.25 10.72
C ILE A 37 5.92 18.74 9.29
N ASP A 38 6.88 19.51 8.78
CA ASP A 38 7.00 19.82 7.37
C ASP A 38 8.04 18.87 6.77
N ALA A 39 7.57 17.84 6.09
CA ALA A 39 8.44 16.82 5.50
C ALA A 39 9.45 17.41 4.50
N GLY A 40 9.11 18.51 3.83
CA GLY A 40 10.00 19.22 2.90
C GLY A 40 11.16 19.95 3.57
N LYS A 41 11.15 20.09 4.90
CA LYS A 41 12.22 20.72 5.70
C LYS A 41 13.08 19.70 6.45
N VAL A 42 12.78 18.41 6.33
CA VAL A 42 13.59 17.36 6.96
C VAL A 42 14.94 17.27 6.25
N ASP A 43 16.01 17.26 7.04
CA ASP A 43 17.37 17.13 6.52
C ASP A 43 17.68 15.66 6.23
N PHE A 44 17.92 15.36 4.94
CA PHE A 44 18.37 14.05 4.48
C PHE A 44 19.89 14.00 4.24
N ALA A 45 20.64 15.06 4.56
CA ALA A 45 22.08 15.07 4.40
C ALA A 45 22.71 13.96 5.26
N GLY A 46 23.46 13.07 4.60
CA GLY A 46 24.10 11.92 5.26
C GLY A 46 23.16 10.76 5.57
N ALA A 47 21.88 10.81 5.15
CA ALA A 47 20.96 9.69 5.27
C ALA A 47 21.46 8.48 4.46
N ALA A 48 21.20 7.27 4.97
CA ALA A 48 21.53 6.04 4.27
C ALA A 48 20.55 5.76 3.12
N TYR A 49 21.03 5.05 2.10
CA TYR A 49 20.22 4.64 0.96
C TYR A 49 19.62 3.25 1.19
N TYR A 50 18.37 3.09 0.81
CA TYR A 50 17.64 1.83 0.89
C TYR A 50 16.94 1.58 -0.43
N ARG A 51 16.78 0.31 -0.80
CA ARG A 51 16.06 -0.08 -2.00
C ARG A 51 14.95 -1.04 -1.65
N LYS A 52 13.74 -0.78 -2.18
CA LYS A 52 12.61 -1.71 -2.04
C LYS A 52 12.97 -3.00 -2.76
N CYS A 53 12.78 -4.14 -2.10
CA CYS A 53 13.30 -5.41 -2.58
C CYS A 53 12.37 -6.60 -2.37
N ALA A 54 11.38 -6.49 -1.49
CA ALA A 54 10.45 -7.58 -1.24
C ALA A 54 9.50 -7.75 -2.42
N SER A 55 9.22 -9.00 -2.77
CA SER A 55 8.15 -9.28 -3.73
C SER A 55 6.79 -8.93 -3.13
N VAL A 56 5.89 -8.49 -3.97
CA VAL A 56 4.49 -8.23 -3.65
C VAL A 56 3.62 -9.19 -4.45
N THR A 57 2.39 -9.44 -3.98
CA THR A 57 1.36 -9.94 -4.89
C THR A 57 0.52 -8.76 -5.39
N ALA A 58 0.00 -8.85 -6.61
CA ALA A 58 -0.86 -7.82 -7.15
C ALA A 58 -1.91 -8.39 -8.10
N ARG A 59 -3.10 -7.78 -8.06
CA ARG A 59 -4.20 -8.07 -8.99
C ARG A 59 -4.75 -6.77 -9.54
N VAL A 60 -5.39 -6.83 -10.70
CA VAL A 60 -6.16 -5.71 -11.23
C VAL A 60 -7.36 -5.44 -10.31
N ALA A 61 -7.54 -4.18 -9.94
CA ALA A 61 -8.63 -3.70 -9.11
C ALA A 61 -9.95 -3.64 -9.91
N GLN A 62 -11.05 -3.85 -9.22
CA GLN A 62 -12.37 -3.56 -9.78
C GLN A 62 -12.65 -2.05 -9.68
N ALA A 63 -13.32 -1.50 -10.68
CA ALA A 63 -13.68 -0.08 -10.64
C ALA A 63 -14.62 0.20 -9.46
N GLY A 64 -14.27 1.17 -8.61
CA GLY A 64 -15.01 1.48 -7.39
C GLY A 64 -14.69 0.56 -6.21
N GLU A 65 -13.71 -0.34 -6.35
CA GLU A 65 -13.25 -1.16 -5.24
C GLU A 65 -12.59 -0.30 -4.17
N GLU A 66 -13.11 -0.36 -2.95
CA GLU A 66 -12.53 0.35 -1.81
C GLU A 66 -11.53 -0.54 -1.09
N ILE A 67 -10.31 -0.03 -0.91
CA ILE A 67 -9.26 -0.69 -0.14
C ILE A 67 -8.95 0.17 1.08
N VAL A 68 -8.94 -0.49 2.24
CA VAL A 68 -8.52 0.09 3.51
C VAL A 68 -7.14 -0.48 3.83
N THR A 69 -6.13 0.38 3.84
CA THR A 69 -4.78 -0.03 4.24
C THR A 69 -4.70 -0.06 5.76
N ILE A 70 -4.45 -1.24 6.31
CA ILE A 70 -4.29 -1.46 7.75
C ILE A 70 -2.84 -1.85 8.00
N VAL A 71 -2.16 -1.10 8.85
CA VAL A 71 -0.80 -1.40 9.28
C VAL A 71 -0.79 -1.47 10.80
N ASP A 72 -0.35 -2.61 11.35
CA ASP A 72 -0.28 -2.85 12.80
C ASP A 72 -1.62 -2.63 13.54
N GLY A 73 -2.72 -3.02 12.91
CA GLY A 73 -4.08 -2.89 13.46
C GLY A 73 -4.64 -1.46 13.43
N THR A 74 -3.94 -0.52 12.78
CA THR A 74 -4.41 0.86 12.62
C THR A 74 -4.77 1.11 11.16
N GLN A 75 -5.93 1.73 10.91
CA GLN A 75 -6.26 2.21 9.58
C GLN A 75 -5.33 3.36 9.21
N GLU A 76 -4.50 3.16 8.18
CA GLU A 76 -3.60 4.19 7.67
C GLU A 76 -4.30 5.03 6.60
N THR A 77 -4.88 4.38 5.59
CA THR A 77 -5.60 5.06 4.51
C THR A 77 -6.84 4.28 4.05
N ARG A 78 -7.73 4.97 3.34
CA ARG A 78 -8.87 4.38 2.64
C ARG A 78 -8.93 5.01 1.25
N ASN A 79 -8.91 4.21 0.20
CA ASN A 79 -8.93 4.71 -1.16
C ASN A 79 -9.86 3.86 -2.05
N VAL A 80 -10.32 4.43 -3.15
CA VAL A 80 -11.24 3.81 -4.11
C VAL A 80 -10.55 3.69 -5.46
N ALA A 81 -10.46 2.46 -5.98
CA ALA A 81 -9.72 2.16 -7.18
C ALA A 81 -10.47 2.61 -8.44
N ASN A 82 -9.71 3.11 -9.42
CA ASN A 82 -10.20 3.26 -10.77
C ASN A 82 -10.09 1.93 -11.53
N ALA A 83 -10.82 1.83 -12.63
CA ALA A 83 -10.75 0.67 -13.51
C ALA A 83 -9.31 0.48 -14.03
N GLY A 84 -8.72 -0.69 -13.74
CA GLY A 84 -7.39 -1.05 -14.24
C GLY A 84 -6.24 -0.68 -13.32
N ASP A 85 -6.49 -0.01 -12.19
CA ASP A 85 -5.51 0.12 -11.11
C ASP A 85 -5.14 -1.27 -10.55
N TYR A 86 -4.09 -1.33 -9.75
CA TYR A 86 -3.66 -2.56 -9.09
C TYR A 86 -3.95 -2.48 -7.59
N VAL A 87 -4.55 -3.55 -7.04
CA VAL A 87 -4.49 -3.82 -5.59
C VAL A 87 -3.20 -4.60 -5.37
N VAL A 88 -2.28 -3.98 -4.64
CA VAL A 88 -0.97 -4.54 -4.32
C VAL A 88 -0.95 -4.94 -2.86
N ARG A 89 -0.48 -6.15 -2.59
CA ARG A 89 -0.34 -6.70 -1.25
C ARG A 89 1.14 -6.94 -0.93
N ASN A 90 1.61 -6.30 0.12
CA ASN A 90 2.95 -6.50 0.65
C ASN A 90 3.03 -7.80 1.49
N PRO A 91 4.25 -8.28 1.84
CA PRO A 91 4.44 -9.47 2.68
C PRO A 91 3.72 -9.42 4.04
N GLY A 92 3.62 -8.22 4.63
CA GLY A 92 2.92 -7.97 5.88
C GLY A 92 1.40 -8.13 5.82
N GLY A 93 0.85 -8.26 4.61
CA GLY A 93 -0.56 -8.47 4.37
C GLY A 93 -1.35 -7.19 4.07
N GLU A 94 -0.78 -6.02 4.33
CA GLU A 94 -1.39 -4.75 3.97
C GLU A 94 -1.59 -4.61 2.45
N GLU A 95 -2.74 -4.05 2.08
CA GLU A 95 -3.12 -3.80 0.69
C GLU A 95 -3.24 -2.31 0.42
N TYR A 96 -2.84 -1.90 -0.79
CA TYR A 96 -2.94 -0.52 -1.27
C TYR A 96 -3.28 -0.50 -2.75
N ILE A 97 -3.91 0.60 -3.18
CA ILE A 97 -4.21 0.86 -4.58
C ILE A 97 -3.02 1.58 -5.22
N VAL A 98 -2.53 1.04 -6.33
CA VAL A 98 -1.50 1.68 -7.16
C VAL A 98 -2.07 1.92 -8.54
N GLU A 99 -1.97 3.17 -9.00
CA GLU A 99 -2.33 3.56 -10.36
C GLU A 99 -1.61 2.68 -11.39
N LYS A 100 -2.33 2.22 -12.41
CA LYS A 100 -1.82 1.32 -13.46
C LYS A 100 -0.43 1.69 -13.97
N ALA A 101 -0.26 2.92 -14.47
CA ALA A 101 0.99 3.35 -15.09
C ALA A 101 2.16 3.36 -14.10
N LYS A 102 1.90 3.71 -12.83
CA LYS A 102 2.91 3.65 -11.76
C LYS A 102 3.28 2.22 -11.44
N PHE A 103 2.31 1.31 -11.37
CA PHE A 103 2.56 -0.09 -11.08
C PHE A 103 3.42 -0.73 -12.18
N GLU A 104 2.98 -0.62 -13.44
CA GLU A 104 3.68 -1.20 -14.59
C GLU A 104 5.09 -0.62 -14.79
N GLY A 105 5.32 0.64 -14.40
CA GLY A 105 6.65 1.26 -14.42
C GLY A 105 7.59 0.86 -13.26
N ARG A 106 7.06 0.33 -12.16
CA ARG A 106 7.81 0.08 -10.91
C ARG A 106 7.90 -1.39 -10.52
N TYR A 107 7.20 -2.29 -11.21
CA TYR A 107 7.09 -3.68 -10.85
C TYR A 107 7.23 -4.59 -12.07
N ALA A 108 8.00 -5.66 -11.92
CA ALA A 108 8.17 -6.69 -12.94
C ALA A 108 7.60 -8.03 -12.45
N LEU A 109 6.78 -8.67 -13.29
CA LEU A 109 6.23 -9.99 -12.98
C LEU A 109 7.37 -11.01 -12.83
N VAL A 110 7.33 -11.80 -11.75
CA VAL A 110 8.26 -12.91 -11.54
C VAL A 110 7.92 -14.04 -12.50
N ALA A 111 8.92 -14.49 -13.26
CA ALA A 111 8.76 -15.57 -14.23
C ALA A 111 8.18 -16.83 -13.57
N GLY A 112 7.16 -17.42 -14.20
CA GLY A 112 6.48 -18.61 -13.68
C GLY A 112 5.38 -18.34 -12.64
N THR A 113 5.12 -17.08 -12.31
CA THR A 113 4.01 -16.66 -11.44
C THR A 113 2.94 -15.90 -12.24
N THR A 114 1.77 -15.70 -11.65
CA THR A 114 0.67 -14.93 -12.28
C THR A 114 0.36 -13.61 -11.57
N ASP A 115 0.83 -13.47 -10.33
CA ASP A 115 0.46 -12.39 -9.44
C ASP A 115 1.63 -11.86 -8.61
N THR A 116 2.84 -12.42 -8.73
CA THR A 116 3.97 -12.06 -7.88
C THR A 116 4.92 -11.13 -8.64
N TYR A 117 5.25 -9.99 -8.05
CA TYR A 117 6.04 -8.95 -8.70
C TYR A 117 7.22 -8.51 -7.85
N LEU A 118 8.32 -8.16 -8.53
CA LEU A 118 9.50 -7.56 -7.90
C LEU A 118 9.55 -6.05 -8.19
N PRO A 119 9.87 -5.22 -7.18
CA PRO A 119 10.07 -3.80 -7.38
C PRO A 119 11.33 -3.52 -8.21
N SER A 120 11.24 -2.57 -9.13
CA SER A 120 12.33 -2.11 -10.00
C SER A 120 12.78 -0.67 -9.69
N GLY A 121 12.15 -0.03 -8.70
CA GLY A 121 12.42 1.37 -8.34
C GLY A 121 13.87 1.65 -7.91
N PRO A 122 14.29 2.93 -8.01
CA PRO A 122 15.60 3.36 -7.56
C PRO A 122 15.70 3.30 -6.02
N PRO A 123 16.93 3.39 -5.46
CA PRO A 123 17.11 3.61 -4.03
C PRO A 123 16.50 4.93 -3.56
N VAL A 124 16.09 4.95 -2.30
CA VAL A 124 15.57 6.12 -1.58
C VAL A 124 16.47 6.40 -0.38
N MET A 125 16.53 7.66 0.05
CA MET A 125 17.16 7.97 1.35
C MET A 125 16.14 7.75 2.46
N ALA A 126 16.56 7.27 3.62
CA ALA A 126 15.68 7.07 4.76
C ALA A 126 16.21 7.75 6.04
N VAL A 127 15.31 8.42 6.77
CA VAL A 127 15.57 9.01 8.08
C VAL A 127 14.61 8.38 9.09
N PRO A 128 15.12 7.77 10.19
CA PRO A 128 14.26 7.23 11.24
C PRO A 128 13.61 8.35 12.05
N LEU A 129 12.40 8.11 12.51
CA LEU A 129 11.63 9.03 13.34
C LEU A 129 11.71 8.61 14.81
N ALA A 130 12.00 9.56 15.70
CA ALA A 130 12.11 9.30 17.14
C ALA A 130 10.76 9.40 17.89
N GLU A 131 9.77 10.04 17.28
CA GLU A 131 8.44 10.29 17.84
C GLU A 131 7.35 10.06 16.79
N ASN A 132 6.10 10.04 17.23
CA ASN A 132 4.94 9.98 16.34
C ASN A 132 4.84 11.28 15.56
N VAL A 133 4.80 11.23 14.23
CA VAL A 133 4.70 12.42 13.38
C VAL A 133 3.53 12.34 12.41
N ARG A 134 2.91 13.49 12.15
CA ARG A 134 1.94 13.65 11.07
C ARG A 134 2.35 14.78 10.13
N PHE A 135 2.08 14.61 8.84
CA PHE A 135 2.42 15.58 7.81
C PHE A 135 1.60 15.34 6.54
N LEU A 136 1.57 16.35 5.68
CA LEU A 136 0.94 16.26 4.35
C LEU A 136 1.90 15.59 3.37
N ALA A 137 1.52 14.43 2.85
CA ALA A 137 2.28 13.73 1.82
C ALA A 137 2.15 14.42 0.44
N PRO A 138 3.01 14.12 -0.54
CA PRO A 138 3.01 14.76 -1.85
C PRO A 138 1.72 14.55 -2.66
N TRP A 139 0.91 13.54 -2.31
CA TRP A 139 -0.39 13.27 -2.92
C TRP A 139 -1.56 14.00 -2.24
N GLY A 140 -1.29 14.84 -1.23
CA GLY A 140 -2.30 15.73 -0.64
C GLY A 140 -3.10 15.15 0.52
N GLU A 141 -2.68 14.01 1.07
CA GLU A 141 -3.31 13.40 2.26
C GLU A 141 -2.36 13.44 3.47
N GLU A 142 -2.92 13.46 4.67
CA GLU A 142 -2.13 13.33 5.89
C GLU A 142 -1.65 11.89 6.07
N GLN A 143 -0.37 11.72 6.39
CA GLN A 143 0.18 10.46 6.89
C GLN A 143 0.48 10.56 8.37
N PHE A 144 0.32 9.44 9.08
CA PHE A 144 0.58 9.28 10.50
C PHE A 144 1.61 8.18 10.69
N ILE A 145 2.84 8.54 11.09
CA ILE A 145 3.94 7.58 11.25
C ILE A 145 4.31 7.48 12.71
N ASN A 146 4.27 6.25 13.24
CA ASN A 146 4.63 6.00 14.62
C ASN A 146 6.13 6.16 14.84
N ALA A 147 6.51 6.46 16.08
CA ALA A 147 7.90 6.47 16.52
C ALA A 147 8.61 5.16 16.11
N GLY A 148 9.81 5.29 15.56
CA GLY A 148 10.59 4.20 14.99
C GLY A 148 10.27 3.87 13.53
N GLY A 149 9.24 4.47 12.94
CA GLY A 149 9.03 4.50 11.50
C GLY A 149 10.05 5.40 10.78
N PHE A 150 9.87 5.60 9.48
CA PHE A 150 10.83 6.32 8.65
C PHE A 150 10.15 7.35 7.74
N LEU A 151 10.87 8.44 7.46
CA LEU A 151 10.63 9.26 6.29
C LEU A 151 11.57 8.80 5.17
N LEU A 152 11.01 8.63 3.98
CA LEU A 152 11.73 8.28 2.77
C LEU A 152 11.76 9.48 1.84
N ASN A 153 12.91 9.74 1.24
CA ASN A 153 13.05 10.72 0.16
C ASN A 153 13.37 9.97 -1.13
N ASN A 154 12.38 9.96 -2.03
CA ASN A 154 12.50 9.41 -3.36
C ASN A 154 12.63 10.55 -4.39
N ALA A 155 13.84 11.08 -4.54
CA ALA A 155 14.16 12.15 -5.49
C ALA A 155 13.28 13.41 -5.33
N GLY A 156 12.93 13.77 -4.08
CA GLY A 156 12.10 14.92 -3.73
C GLY A 156 10.67 14.56 -3.31
N ASP A 157 10.18 13.37 -3.67
CA ASP A 157 8.92 12.84 -3.16
C ASP A 157 9.17 12.27 -1.76
N ILE A 158 8.81 13.04 -0.73
CA ILE A 158 9.03 12.66 0.67
C ILE A 158 7.76 12.07 1.27
N TYR A 159 7.84 10.84 1.76
CA TYR A 159 6.69 10.13 2.33
C TYR A 159 7.08 9.24 3.51
N GLY A 160 6.09 8.81 4.27
CA GLY A 160 6.26 8.06 5.50
C GLY A 160 6.04 6.57 5.28
N ILE A 161 6.70 5.75 6.09
CA ILE A 161 6.51 4.31 6.15
C ILE A 161 6.65 3.81 7.58
N GLN A 162 5.75 2.92 8.00
CA GLN A 162 5.82 2.33 9.34
C GLN A 162 7.05 1.45 9.49
N LYS A 163 7.52 1.29 10.73
CA LYS A 163 8.75 0.53 11.04
C LYS A 163 8.72 -0.89 10.48
N ARG A 164 7.62 -1.63 10.74
CA ARG A 164 7.50 -3.02 10.30
C ARG A 164 7.54 -3.12 8.78
N GLU A 165 6.71 -2.33 8.09
CA GLU A 165 6.66 -2.32 6.63
C GLU A 165 8.03 -1.99 6.02
N PHE A 166 8.74 -1.00 6.57
CA PHE A 166 10.08 -0.64 6.10
C PHE A 166 11.05 -1.82 6.21
N LEU A 167 11.11 -2.48 7.37
CA LEU A 167 12.01 -3.60 7.62
C LEU A 167 11.68 -4.84 6.78
N GLU A 168 10.41 -5.04 6.44
CA GLU A 168 9.95 -6.14 5.61
C GLU A 168 10.18 -5.89 4.11
N THR A 169 10.19 -4.62 3.68
CA THR A 169 10.14 -4.28 2.24
C THR A 169 11.39 -3.59 1.69
N TYR A 170 12.28 -3.08 2.54
CA TYR A 170 13.51 -2.39 2.14
C TYR A 170 14.78 -3.07 2.68
N ALA A 171 15.87 -2.93 1.92
CA ALA A 171 17.21 -3.33 2.33
C ALA A 171 18.19 -2.17 2.12
N ASN A 172 19.26 -2.15 2.91
CA ASN A 172 20.32 -1.16 2.78
C ASN A 172 21.00 -1.30 1.41
N SER A 173 21.37 -0.18 0.82
CA SER A 173 21.94 -0.13 -0.52
C SER A 173 22.90 1.03 -0.71
N THR A 174 23.71 0.98 -1.77
CA THR A 174 24.43 2.14 -2.28
C THR A 174 23.47 3.12 -2.94
N ALA A 175 23.91 4.36 -3.18
CA ALA A 175 23.15 5.32 -3.98
C ALA A 175 22.87 4.83 -5.41
N GLN A 176 23.66 3.87 -5.90
CA GLN A 176 23.50 3.21 -7.20
C GLN A 176 22.58 1.98 -7.15
N GLY A 177 22.13 1.57 -5.96
CA GLY A 177 21.15 0.50 -5.75
C GLY A 177 21.72 -0.91 -5.66
N GLU A 178 23.02 -1.01 -5.39
CA GLU A 178 23.66 -2.25 -4.98
C GLU A 178 23.35 -2.51 -3.51
N PHE A 179 22.86 -3.71 -3.17
CA PHE A 179 22.51 -4.05 -1.79
C PHE A 179 23.77 -4.17 -0.92
N LEU A 180 23.70 -3.63 0.30
CA LEU A 180 24.80 -3.63 1.26
C LEU A 180 24.50 -4.64 2.38
N GLY A 181 25.19 -5.79 2.34
CA GLY A 181 25.10 -6.86 3.33
C GLY A 181 24.12 -7.99 3.00
N GLU A 182 24.22 -9.10 3.75
CA GLU A 182 23.24 -10.18 3.76
C GLU A 182 22.19 -9.86 4.83
N GLY A 183 21.00 -9.41 4.42
CA GLY A 183 19.95 -9.06 5.38
C GLY A 183 19.11 -7.88 4.92
N GLY A 184 18.04 -8.20 4.20
CA GLY A 184 17.02 -7.27 3.72
C GLY A 184 16.33 -7.85 2.48
N CYS A 185 15.02 -8.08 2.60
CA CYS A 185 14.13 -8.73 1.64
C CYS A 185 14.53 -10.12 1.09
N GLY A 186 15.22 -10.94 1.90
CA GLY A 186 15.33 -12.39 1.70
C GLY A 186 15.50 -12.84 0.25
N ARG A 187 16.61 -12.47 -0.41
CA ARG A 187 17.06 -13.25 -1.56
C ARG A 187 17.79 -14.50 -1.03
N PRO A 188 17.59 -15.69 -1.63
CA PRO A 188 18.52 -16.79 -1.42
C PRO A 188 19.93 -16.40 -1.88
#